data_AF-A0A9W9G3H4-F1
#
_entry.id   AF-A0A9W9G3H4-F1
#
_cell.length_a   1.000
_cell.length_b   1.000
_cell.length_c   1.000
_cell.angle_alpha   90.00
_cell.angle_beta   90.00
_cell.angle_gamma   90.00
#
_symmetry.space_group_name_H-M   'P 1'
#
loop_
_entity.id
_entity.type
_entity.pdbx_description
1 polymer ?
#
loop_
_entity_poly.entity_id
_entity_poly.type
_entity_poly.pdbx_seq_one_letter_code
_entity_poly.pdbx_strand_id
1 'polypeptide(L)'
;MPRLILKGSHNFGVAIDTPNGLTIPVVKDVQKRSLVSIAQEIHRLSLLAKEGALKPHHFTGANFTVSNFGSIGGNVVSPTIVHSTAGIVAIGKIEDVPALVKDAEGVPRIETRRKATLSWSADHRVLDRATVARRARLVNAIWRR
;
A
#
# COMPACT_ATOMS: atom_id res chain seq x y z
N MET A 1 3.13 16.18 -26.20
CA MET A 1 1.85 15.51 -25.87
C MET A 1 2.08 14.53 -24.73
N PRO A 2 1.15 14.38 -23.77
CA PRO A 2 1.28 13.37 -22.73
C PRO A 2 1.30 11.96 -23.35
N ARG A 3 2.22 11.11 -22.89
CA ARG A 3 2.37 9.72 -23.34
C ARG A 3 2.19 8.78 -22.16
N LEU A 4 1.26 7.84 -22.29
CA LEU A 4 1.12 6.75 -21.32
C LEU A 4 2.19 5.68 -21.59
N ILE A 5 2.90 5.25 -20.54
CA ILE A 5 3.90 4.19 -20.62
C ILE A 5 3.42 3.03 -19.75
N LEU A 6 3.12 1.90 -20.39
CA LEU A 6 2.78 0.65 -19.69
C LEU A 6 4.07 -0.04 -19.23
N LYS A 7 4.10 -0.48 -17.97
CA LYS A 7 5.23 -1.15 -17.34
C LYS A 7 4.88 -2.61 -17.06
N GLY A 8 5.71 -3.54 -17.53
CA GLY A 8 5.53 -4.97 -17.25
C GLY A 8 6.13 -5.42 -15.90
N SER A 9 7.05 -4.65 -15.33
CA SER A 9 7.55 -4.86 -13.97
C SER A 9 6.59 -4.25 -12.96
N HIS A 10 6.50 -4.82 -11.76
CA HIS A 10 5.75 -4.24 -10.64
C HIS A 10 6.73 -3.70 -9.60
N ASN A 11 7.03 -2.42 -9.71
CA ASN A 11 7.93 -1.72 -8.80
C ASN A 11 7.09 -0.85 -7.87
N PHE A 12 7.20 -1.09 -6.55
CA PHE A 12 6.42 -0.37 -5.56
C PHE A 12 7.31 0.58 -4.77
N GLY A 13 6.97 1.86 -4.77
CA GLY A 13 7.48 2.80 -3.79
C GLY A 13 6.90 2.44 -2.42
N VAL A 14 7.73 2.36 -1.40
CA VAL A 14 7.31 2.06 -0.03
C VAL A 14 7.64 3.26 0.84
N ALA A 15 6.62 3.91 1.37
CA ALA A 15 6.80 5.07 2.22
C ALA A 15 7.35 4.64 3.59
N ILE A 16 8.47 5.23 4.00
CA ILE A 16 9.19 4.93 5.23
C ILE A 16 9.40 6.24 5.96
N ASP A 17 8.89 6.29 7.19
CA ASP A 17 9.14 7.41 8.09
C ASP A 17 10.55 7.28 8.70
N THR A 18 11.31 8.36 8.64
CA THR A 18 12.68 8.43 9.17
C THR A 18 12.84 9.69 10.01
N PRO A 19 13.87 9.78 10.87
CA PRO A 19 14.14 11.01 11.63
C PRO A 19 14.32 12.26 10.76
N ASN A 20 14.70 12.09 9.49
CA ASN A 20 14.89 13.18 8.52
C ASN A 20 13.64 13.46 7.65
N GLY A 21 12.50 12.82 8.00
CA GLY A 21 11.25 12.92 7.27
C GLY A 21 10.93 11.69 6.41
N LEU A 22 9.88 11.82 5.60
CA LEU A 22 9.34 10.74 4.78
C LEU A 22 10.25 10.45 3.58
N THR A 23 10.60 9.18 3.41
CA THR A 23 11.35 8.71 2.24
C THR A 23 10.63 7.56 1.54
N ILE A 24 10.79 7.42 0.23
CA ILE A 24 10.02 6.47 -0.58
C ILE A 24 10.95 5.66 -1.50
N PRO A 25 11.76 4.74 -0.94
CA PRO A 25 12.55 3.82 -1.76
C PRO A 25 11.65 2.80 -2.48
N VAL A 26 12.19 2.17 -3.51
CA VAL A 26 11.46 1.33 -4.45
C VAL A 26 11.86 -0.13 -4.30
N VAL A 27 10.89 -0.97 -4.00
CA VAL A 27 11.02 -2.43 -4.10
C VAL A 27 10.74 -2.82 -5.54
N LYS A 28 11.78 -3.32 -6.22
CA LYS A 28 11.72 -3.65 -7.65
C LYS A 28 11.32 -5.09 -7.91
N ASP A 29 10.61 -5.30 -9.02
CA ASP A 29 10.20 -6.61 -9.54
C ASP A 29 9.46 -7.48 -8.53
N VAL A 30 8.50 -6.89 -7.79
CA VAL A 30 7.73 -7.56 -6.74
C VAL A 30 7.05 -8.84 -7.26
N GLN A 31 6.60 -8.85 -8.51
CA GLN A 31 5.97 -10.01 -9.15
C GLN A 31 6.88 -11.23 -9.31
N LYS A 32 8.21 -11.05 -9.20
CA LYS A 32 9.21 -12.13 -9.32
C LYS A 32 9.75 -12.57 -7.96
N ARG A 33 9.29 -11.97 -6.86
CA ARG A 33 9.80 -12.22 -5.51
C ARG A 33 8.83 -13.03 -4.68
N SER A 34 9.38 -13.83 -3.75
CA SER A 34 8.58 -14.44 -2.68
C SER A 34 8.20 -13.39 -1.63
N LEU A 35 7.18 -13.67 -0.82
CA LEU A 35 6.78 -12.80 0.29
C LEU A 35 7.94 -12.53 1.26
N VAL A 36 8.73 -13.55 1.58
CA VAL A 36 9.90 -13.43 2.46
C VAL A 36 10.95 -12.49 1.85
N SER A 37 11.23 -12.62 0.54
CA SER A 37 12.17 -11.74 -0.17
C SER A 37 11.70 -10.29 -0.20
N ILE A 38 10.39 -10.06 -0.36
CA ILE A 38 9.81 -8.71 -0.30
C ILE A 38 9.98 -8.12 1.11
N ALA A 39 9.66 -8.90 2.15
CA ALA A 39 9.80 -8.45 3.54
C ALA A 39 11.25 -8.10 3.90
N GLN A 40 12.21 -8.94 3.49
CA GLN A 40 13.64 -8.69 3.67
C GLN A 40 14.09 -7.42 2.95
N GLU A 41 13.64 -7.19 1.72
CA GLU A 41 14.00 -5.99 0.97
C GLU A 41 13.42 -4.71 1.58
N ILE A 42 12.16 -4.74 2.03
CA ILE A 42 11.55 -3.62 2.76
C ILE A 42 12.34 -3.32 4.04
N HIS A 43 12.73 -4.36 4.78
CA HIS A 43 13.52 -4.21 5.99
C HIS A 43 14.90 -3.60 5.70
N ARG A 44 15.61 -4.12 4.69
CA ARG A 44 16.91 -3.59 4.24
C ARG A 44 16.80 -2.11 3.85
N LEU A 45 15.80 -1.75 3.06
CA LEU A 45 15.57 -0.36 2.65
C LEU A 45 15.21 0.54 3.85
N SER A 46 14.49 0.01 4.83
CA SER A 46 14.14 0.73 6.07
C SER A 46 15.35 1.02 6.94
N LEU A 47 16.30 0.08 7.06
CA LEU A 47 17.56 0.32 7.77
C LEU A 47 18.39 1.40 7.07
N LEU A 48 18.61 1.25 5.75
CA LEU A 48 19.34 2.25 4.96
C LEU A 48 18.68 3.63 5.00
N ALA A 49 17.34 3.68 5.01
CA ALA A 49 16.58 4.92 5.12
C ALA A 49 16.87 5.64 6.44
N LYS A 50 16.83 4.90 7.56
CA LYS A 50 17.08 5.44 8.90
C LYS A 50 18.53 5.89 9.08
N GLU A 51 19.48 5.21 8.43
CA GLU A 51 20.90 5.57 8.43
C GLU A 51 21.26 6.69 7.44
N GLY A 52 20.31 7.14 6.61
CA GLY A 52 20.59 8.11 5.55
C GLY A 52 21.48 7.56 4.42
N ALA A 53 21.60 6.23 4.30
CA ALA A 53 22.48 5.53 3.38
C ALA A 53 21.81 5.13 2.04
N LEU A 54 20.59 5.62 1.78
CA LEU A 54 19.90 5.37 0.51
C LEU A 54 20.59 6.09 -0.66
N LYS A 55 21.05 5.30 -1.63
CA LYS A 55 21.59 5.77 -2.90
C LYS A 55 20.49 6.18 -3.91
N PRO A 56 20.80 7.02 -4.92
CA PRO A 56 19.82 7.50 -5.92
C PRO A 56 19.02 6.41 -6.64
N HIS A 57 19.64 5.26 -6.92
CA HIS A 57 18.97 4.15 -7.62
C HIS A 57 17.84 3.50 -6.81
N HIS A 58 17.78 3.73 -5.49
CA HIS A 58 16.70 3.25 -4.65
C HIS A 58 15.40 4.04 -4.84
N PHE A 59 15.44 5.25 -5.42
CA PHE A 59 14.26 6.11 -5.58
C PHE A 59 13.61 6.04 -6.96
N THR A 60 14.20 5.27 -7.88
CA THR A 60 13.84 5.33 -9.29
C THR A 60 13.01 4.13 -9.74
N GLY A 61 12.01 4.41 -10.57
CA GLY A 61 11.25 3.39 -11.28
C GLY A 61 10.05 2.82 -10.52
N ALA A 62 9.51 3.53 -9.53
CA ALA A 62 8.23 3.18 -8.92
C ALA A 62 7.08 3.35 -9.92
N ASN A 63 6.12 2.42 -9.87
CA ASN A 63 4.92 2.45 -10.71
C ASN A 63 3.67 2.81 -9.89
N PHE A 64 3.69 2.40 -8.61
CA PHE A 64 2.64 2.58 -7.63
C PHE A 64 3.29 2.73 -6.24
N THR A 65 2.62 3.41 -5.31
CA THR A 65 3.14 3.62 -3.96
C THR A 65 2.28 2.94 -2.91
N VAL A 66 2.91 2.37 -1.89
CA VAL A 66 2.28 1.89 -0.67
C VAL A 66 2.78 2.72 0.50
N SER A 67 1.86 3.19 1.34
CA SER A 67 2.20 3.91 2.57
C SER A 67 1.49 3.26 3.75
N ASN A 68 2.23 2.90 4.79
CA ASN A 68 1.65 2.43 6.04
C ASN A 68 1.74 3.55 7.08
N PHE A 69 0.64 4.27 7.29
CA PHE A 69 0.55 5.29 8.33
C PHE A 69 -0.09 4.75 9.61
N GLY A 70 -0.58 3.50 9.60
CA GLY A 70 -1.18 2.86 10.76
C GLY A 70 -0.25 2.74 11.97
N SER A 71 1.08 2.82 11.76
CA SER A 71 2.08 2.91 12.84
C SER A 71 2.08 4.26 13.55
N ILE A 72 1.68 5.34 12.88
CA ILE A 72 1.56 6.69 13.43
C ILE A 72 0.18 6.83 14.11
N GLY A 73 -0.86 6.29 13.47
CA GLY A 73 -2.23 6.28 13.98
C GLY A 73 -3.26 6.74 12.95
N GLY A 74 -4.53 6.61 13.30
CA GLY A 74 -5.66 7.01 12.44
C GLY A 74 -6.14 5.91 11.49
N ASN A 75 -7.37 6.12 10.99
CA ASN A 75 -8.08 5.11 10.21
C ASN A 75 -8.15 5.48 8.72
N VAL A 76 -8.31 6.77 8.38
CA VAL A 76 -8.53 7.24 7.00
C VAL A 76 -7.63 8.44 6.73
N VAL A 77 -7.09 8.53 5.52
CA VAL A 77 -6.34 9.70 5.02
C VAL A 77 -6.70 9.91 3.55
N SER A 78 -6.47 11.11 3.04
CA SER A 78 -6.41 11.36 1.59
C SER A 78 -4.95 11.34 1.15
N PRO A 79 -4.39 10.20 0.67
CA PRO A 79 -2.99 10.14 0.33
C PRO A 79 -2.72 10.88 -0.99
N THR A 80 -1.61 11.60 -1.05
CA THR A 80 -1.18 12.29 -2.27
C THR A 80 -0.38 11.36 -3.16
N ILE A 81 -0.66 11.38 -4.47
CA ILE A 81 0.06 10.58 -5.46
C ILE A 81 1.51 11.07 -5.54
N VAL A 82 2.45 10.14 -5.44
CA VAL A 82 3.88 10.44 -5.62
C VAL A 82 4.15 10.64 -7.09
N HIS A 83 4.96 11.65 -7.43
CA HIS A 83 5.28 11.99 -8.81
C HIS A 83 5.71 10.75 -9.62
N SER A 84 5.25 10.69 -10.88
CA SER A 84 5.52 9.58 -11.82
C SER A 84 4.91 8.20 -11.48
N THR A 85 4.06 8.10 -10.44
CA THR A 85 3.27 6.88 -10.15
C THR A 85 1.83 7.01 -10.61
N ALA A 86 1.16 5.88 -10.90
CA ALA A 86 -0.25 5.88 -11.31
C ALA A 86 -1.24 6.06 -10.14
N GLY A 87 -0.78 5.82 -8.91
CA GLY A 87 -1.59 5.90 -7.71
C GLY A 87 -0.85 5.45 -6.46
N ILE A 88 -1.55 5.55 -5.34
CA ILE A 88 -1.07 5.22 -4.00
C ILE A 88 -2.18 4.54 -3.20
N VAL A 89 -1.79 3.57 -2.37
CA VAL A 89 -2.64 3.02 -1.30
C VAL A 89 -2.02 3.33 0.06
N ALA A 90 -2.82 3.89 0.96
CA ALA A 90 -2.46 4.16 2.33
C ALA A 90 -3.18 3.19 3.27
N ILE A 91 -2.42 2.50 4.12
CA ILE A 91 -2.90 1.49 5.07
C ILE A 91 -3.01 2.14 6.45
N GLY A 92 -4.24 2.20 6.97
CA GLY A 92 -4.52 2.74 8.30
C GLY A 92 -4.27 1.74 9.43
N LYS A 93 -4.49 2.22 10.65
CA LYS A 93 -4.33 1.41 11.87
C LYS A 93 -5.20 0.16 11.80
N ILE A 94 -4.64 -0.95 12.30
CA ILE A 94 -5.42 -2.16 12.59
C ILE A 94 -6.06 -1.98 13.97
N GLU A 95 -7.38 -2.08 14.03
CA GLU A 95 -8.16 -1.94 15.26
C GLU A 95 -9.17 -3.08 15.40
N ASP A 96 -9.49 -3.42 16.65
CA ASP A 96 -10.57 -4.34 16.98
C ASP A 96 -11.91 -3.61 16.91
N VAL A 97 -12.83 -4.15 16.10
CA VAL A 97 -14.17 -3.60 15.91
C VAL A 97 -15.24 -4.66 16.16
N PRO A 98 -16.40 -4.30 16.73
CA PRO A 98 -17.55 -5.19 16.75
C PRO A 98 -18.04 -5.39 15.32
N ALA A 99 -18.19 -6.65 14.93
CA ALA A 99 -18.69 -7.04 13.61
C ALA A 99 -19.87 -8.00 13.76
N LEU A 100 -20.91 -7.75 12.99
CA LEU A 100 -22.02 -8.68 12.84
C LEU A 100 -21.57 -9.85 11.97
N VAL A 101 -21.64 -11.06 12.51
CA VAL A 101 -21.30 -12.30 11.82
C VAL A 101 -22.45 -13.29 11.99
N LYS A 102 -22.65 -14.14 11.00
CA LYS A 102 -23.65 -15.21 11.07
C LYS A 102 -22.98 -16.49 11.54
N ASP A 103 -23.59 -17.21 12.47
CA ASP A 103 -23.19 -18.58 12.79
C ASP A 103 -23.61 -19.57 11.69
N ALA A 104 -23.41 -20.87 11.94
CA ALA A 104 -23.70 -21.91 10.96
C ALA A 104 -25.22 -22.01 10.65
N GLU A 105 -26.05 -21.61 11.60
CA GLU A 105 -27.51 -21.60 11.54
C GLU A 105 -28.05 -20.28 10.94
N GLY A 106 -27.19 -19.30 10.68
CA GLY A 106 -27.54 -18.03 10.07
C GLY A 106 -27.99 -16.95 11.06
N VAL A 107 -27.91 -17.21 12.37
CA VAL A 107 -28.27 -16.28 13.42
C VAL A 107 -27.17 -15.21 13.57
N PRO A 108 -27.52 -13.91 13.55
CA PRO A 108 -26.54 -12.85 13.70
C PRO A 108 -26.01 -12.77 15.13
N ARG A 109 -24.68 -12.77 15.29
CA ARG A 109 -23.97 -12.52 16.55
C ARG A 109 -22.93 -11.42 16.38
N ILE A 110 -22.60 -10.74 17.47
CA ILE A 110 -21.53 -9.75 17.50
C ILE A 110 -20.25 -10.46 17.89
N GLU A 111 -19.22 -10.33 17.05
CA GLU A 111 -17.87 -10.79 17.36
C GLU A 111 -16.86 -9.67 17.16
N THR A 112 -15.79 -9.70 17.96
CA THR A 112 -14.63 -8.84 17.72
C THR A 112 -13.90 -9.29 16.47
N ARG A 113 -13.62 -8.36 15.56
CA ARG A 113 -12.83 -8.57 14.34
C ARG A 113 -11.78 -7.48 14.20
N ARG A 114 -10.60 -7.86 13.70
CA ARG A 114 -9.57 -6.88 13.30
C ARG A 114 -9.94 -6.28 11.95
N LYS A 115 -9.89 -4.95 11.88
CA LYS A 115 -10.15 -4.17 10.67
C LYS A 115 -8.99 -3.22 10.41
N ALA A 116 -8.58 -3.11 9.15
CA ALA A 116 -7.79 -2.00 8.64
C ALA A 116 -8.57 -1.31 7.52
N THR A 117 -8.36 -0.01 7.38
CA THR A 117 -8.93 0.76 6.27
C THR A 117 -7.84 1.09 5.26
N LEU A 118 -8.14 0.85 3.98
CA LEU A 118 -7.25 1.15 2.86
C LEU A 118 -7.78 2.37 2.10
N SER A 119 -7.02 3.46 2.12
CA SER A 119 -7.35 4.71 1.42
C SER A 119 -6.61 4.75 0.08
N TRP A 120 -7.35 4.91 -1.02
CA TRP A 120 -6.81 4.81 -2.38
C TRP A 120 -6.86 6.17 -3.08
N SER A 121 -5.75 6.57 -3.70
CA SER A 121 -5.70 7.70 -4.62
C SER A 121 -5.11 7.26 -5.95
N ALA A 122 -5.66 7.75 -7.05
CA ALA A 122 -5.25 7.38 -8.40
C ALA A 122 -5.34 8.58 -9.33
N ASP A 123 -4.45 8.63 -10.32
CA ASP A 123 -4.45 9.70 -11.31
C ASP A 123 -5.60 9.46 -12.29
N HIS A 124 -6.63 10.32 -12.21
CA HIS A 124 -7.86 10.17 -12.99
C HIS A 124 -7.65 10.39 -14.50
N ARG A 125 -6.49 10.90 -14.92
CA ARG A 125 -6.09 10.99 -16.34
C ARG A 125 -5.75 9.61 -16.92
N VAL A 126 -5.41 8.64 -16.08
CA VAL A 126 -4.97 7.29 -16.47
C VAL A 126 -5.91 6.21 -15.96
N LEU A 127 -6.50 6.39 -14.77
CA LEU A 127 -7.33 5.40 -14.10
C LEU A 127 -8.71 5.97 -13.77
N ASP A 128 -9.77 5.35 -14.26
CA ASP A 128 -11.13 5.68 -13.84
C ASP A 128 -11.46 5.12 -12.44
N ARG A 129 -12.43 5.75 -11.76
CA ARG A 129 -12.85 5.36 -10.39
C ARG A 129 -13.38 3.93 -10.32
N ALA A 130 -14.07 3.44 -11.34
CA ALA A 130 -14.65 2.09 -11.32
C ALA A 130 -13.54 1.04 -11.38
N THR A 131 -12.47 1.28 -12.13
CA THR A 131 -11.27 0.45 -12.19
C THR A 131 -10.58 0.39 -10.84
N VAL A 132 -10.38 1.53 -10.18
CA VAL A 132 -9.81 1.58 -8.82
C VAL A 132 -10.69 0.81 -7.84
N ALA A 133 -12.01 1.03 -7.84
CA ALA A 133 -12.95 0.35 -6.95
C ALA A 133 -12.95 -1.18 -7.14
N ARG A 134 -12.93 -1.66 -8.39
CA ARG A 134 -12.84 -3.09 -8.70
C ARG A 134 -11.53 -3.71 -8.18
N ARG A 135 -10.40 -3.00 -8.31
CA ARG A 135 -9.11 -3.47 -7.79
C ARG A 135 -9.06 -3.44 -6.26
N ALA A 136 -9.60 -2.40 -5.63
CA ALA A 136 -9.73 -2.34 -4.17
C ALA A 136 -10.57 -3.49 -3.62
N ARG A 137 -11.68 -3.84 -4.30
CA ARG A 137 -12.51 -5.02 -3.95
C ARG A 137 -11.72 -6.32 -4.02
N LEU A 138 -10.91 -6.52 -5.07
CA LEU A 138 -10.07 -7.71 -5.22
C LEU A 138 -9.05 -7.83 -4.07
N VAL A 139 -8.36 -6.72 -3.74
CA VAL A 139 -7.40 -6.68 -2.63
C VAL A 139 -8.09 -7.02 -1.30
N ASN A 140 -9.27 -6.44 -1.05
CA ASN A 140 -10.06 -6.76 0.13
C ASN A 140 -10.47 -8.24 0.21
N ALA A 141 -10.74 -8.89 -0.93
CA ALA A 141 -11.09 -10.31 -0.97
C ALA A 141 -9.89 -11.21 -0.66
N ILE A 142 -8.68 -10.83 -1.08
CA ILE A 142 -7.44 -11.55 -0.76
C ILE A 142 -7.09 -11.39 0.73
N TRP A 143 -7.23 -10.18 1.27
CA TRP A 143 -6.90 -9.87 2.67
C TRP A 143 -7.79 -10.60 3.69
N ARG A 144 -9.03 -10.93 3.30
CA ARG A 144 -10.02 -11.59 4.17
C ARG A 144 -9.92 -13.12 4.18
N ARG A 145 -9.07 -13.70 3.32
CA ARG A 145 -8.74 -15.13 3.37
C ARG A 145 -7.70 -15.37 4.45
#